data_AF-A0A1G6E956-F1
#
_entry.id   AF-A0A1G6E956-F1
#
_cell.length_a   1.000
_cell.length_b   1.000
_cell.length_c   1.000
_cell.angle_alpha   90.00
_cell.angle_beta   90.00
_cell.angle_gamma   90.00
#
_symmetry.space_group_name_H-M   'P 1'
#
loop_
_entity.id
_entity.type
_entity.pdbx_description
1 polymer ?
#
loop_
_entity_poly.entity_id
_entity_poly.type
_entity_poly.pdbx_seq_one_letter_code
_entity_poly.pdbx_strand_id
1 'polypeptide(L)'
;MLDLNNDLIEKYDDQEISYIFDNADLDYFLEPMKKEPVRYKKYVRRLGNMDKKSQLVKAFLPKYAYSLYKDGDIKYKDALVKALEQRMDLFEQVITKKITPTVTFDQIKTFTEEEYAELVSKVSQETKDLPLEMILLILKAKDIIIDDSFVASIKAKIKQGQKFKEIELQYAHKIDEALKNQERTLKQKYESEIEDYSKDSKRLSNELKEANKTIRELQAQIKDIKDAESLERKQLYDKWERESKEKLNTEIGQMRQERLLNLEEDIKEKQNKADETLQEKIKDANEDIAKLNKEKDELLEIKQLLTNKIANLNQDKEKIDKELQNLRISETEYFANIRQRFLLHELDKNLFGIEDKKRTQQGEDHDIDAYVYKWKSFSDNTESSDEISCIADFFDDFRDNISLSFDDPSEIAALIISTFANGKAVILEDGVALYAVDSIAELVDGASPTVVEANNANAAEIISIIKRTDAKVIYLAGILDLYNEALFVNICRQCCNEKYLFFGINSVEDVKLFSKNIHNYGVILDIDGHLSFGWDEPILTGKYDFRDVLPIISIEDSKKVYDKHFKKLVSDGLISKRHAIDYSRLLGIYFESMDGIGSVLKKSFLIGIQGNLDEEEIDKDLKKCGWK
;
A
#
# COMPACT_ATOMS: atom_id res chain seq x y z
N MET A 1 9.57 -79.52 -91.57
CA MET A 1 9.00 -78.92 -90.34
C MET A 1 7.88 -78.00 -90.79
N LEU A 2 6.84 -77.79 -89.98
CA LEU A 2 5.58 -77.21 -90.48
C LEU A 2 5.71 -75.73 -90.86
N ASP A 3 5.03 -75.34 -91.95
CA ASP A 3 4.88 -73.97 -92.45
C ASP A 3 3.88 -73.13 -91.62
N LEU A 4 4.05 -73.08 -90.30
CA LEU A 4 3.08 -72.48 -89.35
C LEU A 4 2.77 -70.98 -89.56
N ASN A 5 3.51 -70.30 -90.44
CA ASN A 5 3.43 -68.85 -90.64
C ASN A 5 2.70 -68.43 -91.94
N ASN A 6 2.34 -69.34 -92.85
CA ASN A 6 1.50 -68.98 -94.01
C ASN A 6 0.02 -68.85 -93.61
N ASP A 7 -0.47 -69.74 -92.75
CA ASP A 7 -1.85 -69.80 -92.23
C ASP A 7 -2.36 -68.47 -91.68
N LEU A 8 -1.48 -67.65 -91.11
CA LEU A 8 -1.81 -66.33 -90.57
C LEU A 8 -2.10 -65.29 -91.66
N ILE A 9 -1.47 -65.40 -92.84
CA ILE A 9 -1.71 -64.51 -93.97
C ILE A 9 -3.02 -64.90 -94.68
N GLU A 10 -3.35 -66.19 -94.74
CA GLU A 10 -4.55 -66.71 -95.42
C GLU A 10 -5.87 -66.27 -94.75
N LYS A 11 -5.82 -65.70 -93.54
CA LYS A 11 -6.96 -65.06 -92.87
C LYS A 11 -7.33 -63.67 -93.44
N TYR A 12 -6.47 -63.05 -94.24
CA TYR A 12 -6.62 -61.67 -94.70
C TYR A 12 -6.95 -61.55 -96.20
N ASP A 13 -7.73 -60.53 -96.53
CA ASP A 13 -8.02 -60.18 -97.93
C ASP A 13 -6.96 -59.25 -98.56
N ASP A 14 -7.11 -59.07 -99.87
CA ASP A 14 -6.19 -58.29 -100.71
C ASP A 14 -6.05 -56.82 -100.32
N GLN A 15 -7.06 -56.23 -99.68
CA GLN A 15 -7.09 -54.84 -99.22
C GLN A 15 -6.48 -54.72 -97.81
N GLU A 16 -6.83 -55.65 -96.93
CA GLU A 16 -6.23 -55.78 -95.59
C GLU A 16 -4.71 -55.97 -95.68
N ILE A 17 -4.24 -56.85 -96.57
CA ILE A 17 -2.82 -57.07 -96.84
C ILE A 17 -2.15 -55.79 -97.36
N SER A 18 -2.80 -55.03 -98.25
CA SER A 18 -2.28 -53.73 -98.69
C SER A 18 -2.17 -52.73 -97.55
N TYR A 19 -3.19 -52.66 -96.68
CA TYR A 19 -3.20 -51.76 -95.52
C TYR A 19 -2.04 -52.05 -94.56
N ILE A 20 -1.67 -53.33 -94.37
CA ILE A 20 -0.51 -53.71 -93.55
C ILE A 20 0.80 -53.23 -94.18
N PHE A 21 0.98 -53.42 -95.50
CA PHE A 21 2.17 -52.90 -96.20
C PHE A 21 2.28 -51.37 -96.16
N ASP A 22 1.15 -50.65 -96.19
CA ASP A 22 1.13 -49.18 -96.13
C ASP A 22 1.34 -48.62 -94.70
N ASN A 23 1.11 -49.40 -93.63
CA ASN A 23 1.10 -48.91 -92.24
C ASN A 23 2.08 -49.61 -91.25
N ALA A 24 2.83 -50.63 -91.67
CA ALA A 24 3.89 -51.24 -90.86
C ALA A 24 5.26 -50.53 -91.00
N ASP A 25 6.24 -50.88 -90.15
CA ASP A 25 7.59 -50.30 -90.26
C ASP A 25 8.28 -50.78 -91.54
N LEU A 26 8.58 -49.83 -92.43
CA LEU A 26 9.18 -50.07 -93.73
C LEU A 26 10.55 -50.78 -93.66
N ASP A 27 11.24 -50.80 -92.52
CA ASP A 27 12.49 -51.58 -92.40
C ASP A 27 12.29 -53.09 -92.59
N TYR A 28 11.14 -53.67 -92.18
CA TYR A 28 10.83 -55.08 -92.46
C TYR A 28 10.79 -55.35 -93.97
N PHE A 29 10.18 -54.45 -94.73
CA PHE A 29 10.06 -54.55 -96.19
C PHE A 29 11.34 -54.11 -96.93
N LEU A 30 12.24 -53.37 -96.29
CA LEU A 30 13.58 -53.09 -96.81
C LEU A 30 14.54 -54.26 -96.60
N GLU A 31 14.36 -55.09 -95.58
CA GLU A 31 15.32 -56.14 -95.20
C GLU A 31 15.64 -57.13 -96.34
N PRO A 32 14.67 -57.69 -97.10
CA PRO A 32 14.95 -58.58 -98.23
C PRO A 32 15.79 -57.91 -99.32
N MET A 33 15.49 -56.64 -99.65
CA MET A 33 16.22 -55.85 -100.64
C MET A 33 17.61 -55.42 -100.17
N LYS A 34 17.80 -55.18 -98.87
CA LYS A 34 19.11 -54.91 -98.25
C LYS A 34 20.00 -56.16 -98.26
N LYS A 35 19.43 -57.36 -98.04
CA LYS A 35 20.15 -58.64 -98.03
C LYS A 35 20.49 -59.18 -99.43
N GLU A 36 19.60 -59.05 -100.42
CA GLU A 36 19.83 -59.50 -101.80
C GLU A 36 19.61 -58.38 -102.84
N PRO A 37 20.44 -57.31 -102.84
CA PRO A 37 20.27 -56.17 -103.76
C PRO A 37 20.45 -56.55 -105.23
N VAL A 38 21.10 -57.68 -105.54
CA VAL A 38 21.24 -58.23 -106.90
C VAL A 38 19.92 -58.81 -107.40
N ARG A 39 19.20 -59.57 -106.56
CA ARG A 39 17.89 -60.16 -106.87
C ARG A 39 16.85 -59.07 -107.13
N TYR A 40 16.78 -58.08 -106.24
CA TYR A 40 15.79 -57.00 -106.31
C TYR A 40 16.27 -55.75 -107.05
N LYS A 41 17.33 -55.85 -107.87
CA LYS A 41 18.01 -54.72 -108.57
C LYS A 41 17.07 -53.77 -109.31
N LYS A 42 15.97 -54.29 -109.87
CA LYS A 42 14.87 -53.52 -110.53
C LYS A 42 14.19 -52.53 -109.58
N TYR A 43 13.98 -52.93 -108.32
CA TYR A 43 13.28 -52.16 -107.29
C TYR A 43 14.25 -51.29 -106.50
N VAL A 44 15.41 -51.84 -106.09
CA VAL A 44 16.48 -51.09 -105.40
C VAL A 44 16.90 -49.85 -106.19
N ARG A 45 17.10 -49.97 -107.51
CA ARG A 45 17.45 -48.82 -108.38
C ARG A 45 16.36 -47.74 -108.44
N ARG A 46 15.09 -48.06 -108.13
CA ARG A 46 13.96 -47.11 -108.12
C ARG A 46 13.74 -46.47 -106.74
N LEU A 47 14.02 -47.19 -105.67
CA LEU A 47 13.93 -46.70 -104.28
C LEU A 47 15.11 -45.78 -103.92
N GLY A 48 16.28 -45.98 -104.55
CA GLY A 48 17.44 -45.11 -104.39
C GLY A 48 18.14 -45.35 -103.05
N ASN A 49 18.03 -44.40 -102.11
CA ASN A 49 18.57 -44.58 -100.77
C ASN A 49 17.63 -45.48 -99.94
N MET A 50 18.14 -46.62 -99.48
CA MET A 50 17.41 -47.70 -98.81
C MET A 50 17.20 -47.44 -97.30
N ASP A 51 16.75 -46.22 -96.96
CA ASP A 51 16.40 -45.76 -95.61
C ASP A 51 14.88 -45.52 -95.55
N LYS A 52 14.20 -45.98 -94.50
CA LYS A 52 12.76 -45.73 -94.28
C LYS A 52 12.38 -44.26 -94.14
N LYS A 53 13.35 -43.36 -93.92
CA LYS A 53 13.17 -41.90 -93.97
C LYS A 53 13.08 -41.34 -95.40
N SER A 54 13.59 -42.06 -96.40
CA SER A 54 13.57 -41.65 -97.81
C SER A 54 12.13 -41.50 -98.33
N GLN A 55 11.84 -40.37 -98.99
CA GLN A 55 10.51 -40.13 -99.59
C GLN A 55 10.15 -41.15 -100.67
N LEU A 56 11.13 -41.59 -101.47
CA LEU A 56 10.93 -42.63 -102.49
C LEU A 56 10.62 -43.99 -101.84
N VAL A 57 11.25 -44.31 -100.72
CA VAL A 57 10.95 -45.52 -99.95
C VAL A 57 9.53 -45.46 -99.40
N LYS A 58 9.14 -44.36 -98.74
CA LYS A 58 7.77 -44.18 -98.22
C LYS A 58 6.70 -44.24 -99.30
N ALA A 59 6.94 -43.67 -100.49
CA ALA A 59 5.93 -43.59 -101.55
C ALA A 59 5.79 -44.87 -102.39
N PHE A 60 6.85 -45.69 -102.49
CA PHE A 60 6.88 -46.82 -103.42
C PHE A 60 7.17 -48.19 -102.79
N LEU A 61 7.81 -48.28 -101.61
CA LEU A 61 8.12 -49.57 -101.01
C LEU A 61 6.87 -50.40 -100.67
N PRO A 62 5.79 -49.87 -100.05
CA PRO A 62 4.58 -50.65 -99.78
C PRO A 62 4.02 -51.34 -101.04
N LYS A 63 3.93 -50.57 -102.13
CA LYS A 63 3.41 -51.04 -103.44
C LYS A 63 4.34 -52.05 -104.10
N TYR A 64 5.65 -51.93 -103.91
CA TYR A 64 6.63 -52.90 -104.41
C TYR A 64 6.66 -54.18 -103.56
N ALA A 65 6.50 -54.07 -102.25
CA ALA A 65 6.41 -55.19 -101.33
C ALA A 65 5.13 -56.01 -101.56
N TYR A 66 3.98 -55.35 -101.70
CA TYR A 66 2.70 -55.95 -102.08
C TYR A 66 2.76 -56.64 -103.45
N SER A 67 3.40 -56.02 -104.45
CA SER A 67 3.65 -56.67 -105.76
C SER A 67 4.49 -57.94 -105.59
N LEU A 68 5.61 -57.88 -104.86
CA LEU A 68 6.48 -59.05 -104.68
C LEU A 68 5.84 -60.16 -103.85
N TYR A 69 4.97 -59.80 -102.89
CA TYR A 69 4.10 -60.73 -102.18
C TYR A 69 3.14 -61.46 -103.15
N LYS A 70 2.45 -60.72 -104.03
CA LYS A 70 1.55 -61.27 -105.05
C LYS A 70 2.26 -62.08 -106.14
N ASP A 71 3.47 -61.69 -106.50
CA ASP A 71 4.37 -62.44 -107.38
C ASP A 71 4.90 -63.74 -106.72
N GLY A 72 4.53 -64.01 -105.46
CA GLY A 72 4.83 -65.24 -104.72
C GLY A 72 6.18 -65.25 -104.01
N ASP A 73 6.85 -64.11 -103.84
CA ASP A 73 8.17 -64.08 -103.18
C ASP A 73 8.05 -64.35 -101.67
N ILE A 74 8.48 -65.55 -101.28
CA ILE A 74 8.53 -66.04 -99.89
C ILE A 74 9.14 -65.01 -98.94
N LYS A 75 10.17 -64.26 -99.35
CA LYS A 75 10.81 -63.26 -98.47
C LYS A 75 9.92 -62.05 -98.16
N TYR A 76 8.94 -61.76 -99.02
CA TYR A 76 7.93 -60.75 -98.77
C TYR A 76 6.71 -61.29 -98.02
N LYS A 77 6.46 -62.61 -98.06
CA LYS A 77 5.59 -63.29 -97.08
C LYS A 77 6.21 -63.23 -95.68
N ASP A 78 7.46 -63.68 -95.52
CA ASP A 78 8.20 -63.66 -94.25
C ASP A 78 8.26 -62.26 -93.62
N ALA A 79 8.46 -61.22 -94.45
CA ALA A 79 8.50 -59.83 -93.99
C ALA A 79 7.12 -59.31 -93.56
N LEU A 80 6.03 -59.75 -94.23
CA LEU A 80 4.65 -59.42 -93.85
C LEU A 80 4.26 -60.05 -92.52
N VAL A 81 4.63 -61.31 -92.28
CA VAL A 81 4.35 -62.00 -91.01
C VAL A 81 5.07 -61.31 -89.85
N LYS A 82 6.37 -61.02 -89.99
CA LYS A 82 7.13 -60.28 -88.95
C LYS A 82 6.58 -58.89 -88.64
N ALA A 83 6.08 -58.20 -89.67
CA ALA A 83 5.44 -56.89 -89.53
C ALA A 83 4.11 -56.99 -88.75
N LEU A 84 3.35 -58.07 -88.95
CA LEU A 84 2.14 -58.36 -88.17
C LEU A 84 2.47 -58.78 -86.72
N GLU A 85 3.40 -59.72 -86.53
CA GLU A 85 3.87 -60.19 -85.22
C GLU A 85 4.27 -59.00 -84.32
N GLN A 86 5.06 -58.05 -84.84
CA GLN A 86 5.46 -56.85 -84.11
C GLN A 86 4.26 -55.96 -83.69
N ARG A 87 3.26 -55.80 -84.56
CA ARG A 87 2.05 -55.00 -84.25
C ARG A 87 1.15 -55.72 -83.25
N MET A 88 1.05 -57.05 -83.33
CA MET A 88 0.35 -57.90 -82.35
C MET A 88 1.01 -57.83 -80.97
N ASP A 89 2.34 -57.98 -80.90
CA ASP A 89 3.12 -57.84 -79.67
C ASP A 89 2.97 -56.45 -79.03
N LEU A 90 2.93 -55.39 -79.84
CA LEU A 90 2.74 -54.02 -79.36
C LEU A 90 1.34 -53.84 -78.75
N PHE A 91 0.29 -54.33 -79.43
CA PHE A 91 -1.07 -54.27 -78.90
C PHE A 91 -1.22 -55.10 -77.62
N GLU A 92 -0.69 -56.33 -77.61
CA GLU A 92 -0.69 -57.22 -76.44
C GLU A 92 0.02 -56.57 -75.25
N GLN A 93 1.15 -55.89 -75.45
CA GLN A 93 1.84 -55.12 -74.40
C GLN A 93 1.03 -53.92 -73.90
N VAL A 94 0.31 -53.20 -74.76
CA VAL A 94 -0.51 -52.05 -74.35
C VAL A 94 -1.71 -52.52 -73.51
N ILE A 95 -2.47 -53.51 -73.97
CA ILE A 95 -3.67 -54.00 -73.25
C ILE A 95 -3.31 -54.70 -71.93
N THR A 96 -2.13 -55.34 -71.84
CA THR A 96 -1.71 -56.05 -70.62
C THR A 96 -1.02 -55.17 -69.58
N LYS A 97 -0.12 -54.25 -70.00
CA LYS A 97 0.81 -53.54 -69.10
C LYS A 97 0.58 -52.04 -68.96
N LYS A 98 -0.13 -51.40 -69.89
CA LYS A 98 -0.35 -49.93 -69.90
C LYS A 98 -1.80 -49.56 -69.57
N ILE A 99 -2.75 -50.38 -69.99
CA ILE A 99 -4.19 -50.16 -69.75
C ILE A 99 -4.60 -50.71 -68.38
N THR A 100 -5.39 -49.94 -67.65
CA THR A 100 -6.01 -50.33 -66.36
C THR A 100 -7.54 -50.30 -66.50
N PRO A 101 -8.27 -51.33 -66.03
CA PRO A 101 -7.75 -52.65 -65.62
C PRO A 101 -7.06 -53.37 -66.80
N THR A 102 -6.17 -54.32 -66.49
CA THR A 102 -5.50 -55.19 -67.48
C THR A 102 -6.54 -55.95 -68.31
N VAL A 103 -6.37 -55.94 -69.64
CA VAL A 103 -7.27 -56.61 -70.59
C VAL A 103 -6.54 -57.73 -71.34
N THR A 104 -7.23 -58.86 -71.51
CA THR A 104 -6.79 -60.04 -72.27
C THR A 104 -7.64 -60.26 -73.52
N PHE A 105 -7.11 -60.98 -74.52
CA PHE A 105 -7.83 -61.27 -75.77
C PHE A 105 -9.15 -62.02 -75.55
N ASP A 106 -9.26 -62.87 -74.53
CA ASP A 106 -10.51 -63.59 -74.24
C ASP A 106 -11.59 -62.69 -73.63
N GLN A 107 -11.22 -61.64 -72.89
CA GLN A 107 -12.17 -60.62 -72.44
C GLN A 107 -12.68 -59.76 -73.61
N ILE A 108 -11.79 -59.42 -74.56
CA ILE A 108 -12.15 -58.63 -75.75
C ILE A 108 -13.23 -59.32 -76.59
N LYS A 109 -13.27 -60.65 -76.63
CA LYS A 109 -14.35 -61.43 -77.30
C LYS A 109 -15.75 -61.15 -76.75
N THR A 110 -15.85 -60.65 -75.52
CA THR A 110 -17.12 -60.36 -74.83
C THR A 110 -17.42 -58.87 -74.67
N PHE A 111 -16.55 -57.98 -75.17
CA PHE A 111 -16.72 -56.53 -75.01
C PHE A 111 -17.91 -55.98 -75.81
N THR A 112 -18.67 -55.10 -75.15
CA THR A 112 -19.66 -54.23 -75.79
C THR A 112 -19.00 -53.16 -76.67
N GLU A 113 -19.79 -52.54 -77.54
CA GLU A 113 -19.36 -51.39 -78.36
C GLU A 113 -18.79 -50.23 -77.51
N GLU A 114 -19.25 -50.07 -76.27
CA GLU A 114 -18.75 -49.09 -75.30
C GLU A 114 -17.34 -49.46 -74.83
N GLU A 115 -17.15 -50.70 -74.37
CA GLU A 115 -15.84 -51.20 -73.90
C GLU A 115 -14.81 -51.25 -75.03
N TYR A 116 -15.23 -51.55 -76.26
CA TYR A 116 -14.39 -51.42 -77.46
C TYR A 116 -14.00 -49.96 -77.75
N ALA A 117 -14.95 -49.02 -77.70
CA ALA A 117 -14.66 -47.60 -77.90
C ALA A 117 -13.72 -47.04 -76.80
N GLU A 118 -13.86 -47.50 -75.56
CA GLU A 118 -12.97 -47.17 -74.44
C GLU A 118 -11.58 -47.80 -74.63
N LEU A 119 -11.49 -49.09 -74.96
CA LEU A 119 -10.23 -49.80 -75.22
C LEU A 119 -9.44 -49.10 -76.32
N VAL A 120 -10.07 -48.84 -77.47
CA VAL A 120 -9.44 -48.16 -78.62
C VAL A 120 -9.01 -46.74 -78.24
N SER A 121 -9.79 -46.04 -77.41
CA SER A 121 -9.41 -44.71 -76.89
C SER A 121 -8.16 -44.77 -76.00
N LYS A 122 -8.08 -45.74 -75.08
CA LYS A 122 -6.91 -45.94 -74.21
C LYS A 122 -5.67 -46.38 -75.01
N VAL A 123 -5.82 -47.32 -75.95
CA VAL A 123 -4.72 -47.74 -76.86
C VAL A 123 -4.21 -46.56 -77.68
N SER A 124 -5.10 -45.68 -78.16
CA SER A 124 -4.74 -44.48 -78.94
C SER A 124 -4.06 -43.39 -78.09
N GLN A 125 -4.33 -43.34 -76.77
CA GLN A 125 -3.61 -42.47 -75.84
C GLN A 125 -2.19 -43.00 -75.57
N GLU A 126 -2.04 -44.31 -75.41
CA GLU A 126 -0.77 -44.97 -75.10
C GLU A 126 0.16 -45.19 -76.29
N THR A 127 -0.40 -45.29 -77.51
CA THR A 127 0.32 -45.50 -78.78
C THR A 127 -0.42 -44.88 -79.95
N LYS A 128 0.25 -44.03 -80.74
CA LYS A 128 -0.26 -43.53 -82.04
C LYS A 128 -0.06 -44.52 -83.20
N ASP A 129 0.62 -45.62 -82.92
CA ASP A 129 1.07 -46.66 -83.85
C ASP A 129 0.01 -47.74 -84.16
N LEU A 130 -1.12 -47.71 -83.45
CA LEU A 130 -2.20 -48.69 -83.55
C LEU A 130 -3.54 -47.99 -83.80
N PRO A 131 -3.82 -47.52 -85.03
CA PRO A 131 -5.14 -47.02 -85.41
C PRO A 131 -6.18 -48.15 -85.33
N LEU A 132 -7.46 -47.78 -85.25
CA LEU A 132 -8.59 -48.72 -85.14
C LEU A 132 -8.55 -49.82 -86.21
N GLU A 133 -8.28 -49.47 -87.46
CA GLU A 133 -8.16 -50.42 -88.57
C GLU A 133 -7.02 -51.44 -88.36
N MET A 134 -5.88 -51.04 -87.77
CA MET A 134 -4.81 -51.97 -87.41
C MET A 134 -5.18 -52.85 -86.21
N ILE A 135 -5.94 -52.32 -85.24
CA ILE A 135 -6.46 -53.09 -84.10
C ILE A 135 -7.43 -54.18 -84.60
N LEU A 136 -8.34 -53.86 -85.53
CA LEU A 136 -9.27 -54.84 -86.13
C LEU A 136 -8.52 -55.99 -86.82
N LEU A 137 -7.43 -55.71 -87.53
CA LEU A 137 -6.59 -56.74 -88.15
C LEU A 137 -5.91 -57.65 -87.11
N ILE A 138 -5.37 -57.08 -86.04
CA ILE A 138 -4.75 -57.82 -84.92
C ILE A 138 -5.78 -58.75 -84.24
N LEU A 139 -7.03 -58.29 -84.09
CA LEU A 139 -8.12 -59.08 -83.54
C LEU A 139 -8.52 -60.23 -84.49
N LYS A 140 -8.58 -59.97 -85.79
CA LYS A 140 -8.83 -60.98 -86.83
C LYS A 140 -7.77 -62.10 -86.82
N ALA A 141 -6.49 -61.78 -86.61
CA ALA A 141 -5.42 -62.79 -86.45
C ALA A 141 -5.69 -63.77 -85.29
N LYS A 142 -6.21 -63.25 -84.16
CA LYS A 142 -6.54 -64.00 -82.94
C LYS A 142 -7.96 -64.61 -82.97
N ASP A 143 -8.56 -64.72 -84.15
CA ASP A 143 -9.90 -65.28 -84.41
C ASP A 143 -11.05 -64.51 -83.74
N ILE A 144 -10.88 -63.19 -83.58
CA ILE A 144 -11.91 -62.26 -83.10
C ILE A 144 -12.38 -61.43 -84.30
N ILE A 145 -13.44 -61.91 -84.96
CA ILE A 145 -14.06 -61.23 -86.10
C ILE A 145 -15.16 -60.29 -85.60
N ILE A 146 -15.16 -59.05 -86.06
CA ILE A 146 -16.14 -58.02 -85.74
C ILE A 146 -16.79 -57.57 -87.06
N ASP A 147 -18.13 -57.45 -87.10
CA ASP A 147 -18.85 -57.04 -88.30
C ASP A 147 -18.86 -55.53 -88.54
N ASP A 148 -19.12 -55.12 -89.79
CA ASP A 148 -19.11 -53.72 -90.20
C ASP A 148 -20.11 -52.82 -89.45
N SER A 149 -21.24 -53.37 -88.98
CA SER A 149 -22.25 -52.59 -88.25
C SER A 149 -21.79 -52.27 -86.83
N PHE A 150 -21.16 -53.23 -86.16
CA PHE A 150 -20.52 -53.05 -84.85
C PHE A 150 -19.31 -52.11 -84.95
N VAL A 151 -18.48 -52.25 -86.00
CA VAL A 151 -17.38 -51.32 -86.31
C VAL A 151 -17.91 -49.88 -86.54
N ALA A 152 -19.03 -49.71 -87.22
CA ALA A 152 -19.65 -48.40 -87.42
C ALA A 152 -20.14 -47.78 -86.09
N SER A 153 -20.70 -48.57 -85.19
CA SER A 153 -21.13 -48.11 -83.87
C SER A 153 -19.96 -47.70 -82.97
N ILE A 154 -18.88 -48.49 -82.91
CA ILE A 154 -17.63 -48.12 -82.23
C ILE A 154 -17.11 -46.77 -82.75
N LYS A 155 -17.07 -46.59 -84.08
CA LYS A 155 -16.65 -45.33 -84.72
C LYS A 155 -17.56 -44.14 -84.40
N ALA A 156 -18.84 -44.36 -84.06
CA ALA A 156 -19.74 -43.32 -83.57
C ALA A 156 -19.46 -42.97 -82.10
N LYS A 157 -19.33 -43.96 -81.22
CA LYS A 157 -19.09 -43.76 -79.77
C LYS A 157 -17.76 -43.07 -79.49
N ILE A 158 -16.69 -43.40 -80.22
CA ILE A 158 -15.39 -42.71 -80.14
C ILE A 158 -15.55 -41.20 -80.45
N LYS A 159 -16.30 -40.83 -81.49
CA LYS A 159 -16.56 -39.42 -81.85
C LYS A 159 -17.42 -38.69 -80.82
N GLN A 160 -18.34 -39.39 -80.14
CA GLN A 160 -19.13 -38.81 -79.06
C GLN A 160 -18.25 -38.51 -77.83
N GLY A 161 -17.38 -39.44 -77.43
CA GLY A 161 -16.44 -39.26 -76.32
C GLY A 161 -15.44 -38.12 -76.55
N GLN A 162 -15.03 -37.86 -77.80
CA GLN A 162 -14.19 -36.71 -78.16
C GLN A 162 -14.91 -35.37 -77.88
N LYS A 163 -16.18 -35.23 -78.31
CA LYS A 163 -16.97 -34.01 -78.09
C LYS A 163 -17.20 -33.69 -76.61
N PHE A 164 -17.41 -34.70 -75.76
CA PHE A 164 -17.54 -34.46 -74.32
C PHE A 164 -16.27 -33.87 -73.71
N LYS A 165 -15.10 -34.40 -74.06
CA LYS A 165 -13.81 -33.88 -73.58
C LYS A 165 -13.53 -32.44 -74.02
N GLU A 166 -13.95 -32.05 -75.24
CA GLU A 166 -13.88 -30.66 -75.70
C GLU A 166 -14.75 -29.71 -74.85
N ILE A 167 -15.92 -30.17 -74.42
CA ILE A 167 -16.84 -29.39 -73.57
C ILE A 167 -16.29 -29.24 -72.15
N GLU A 168 -15.79 -30.32 -71.54
CA GLU A 168 -15.16 -30.30 -70.21
C GLU A 168 -14.01 -29.28 -70.14
N LEU A 169 -13.16 -29.26 -71.17
CA LEU A 169 -11.99 -28.38 -71.26
C LEU A 169 -12.41 -26.89 -71.36
N GLN A 170 -13.51 -26.59 -72.03
CA GLN A 170 -14.09 -25.24 -72.07
C GLN A 170 -14.68 -24.80 -70.72
N TYR A 171 -15.29 -25.71 -69.95
CA TYR A 171 -15.79 -25.40 -68.60
C TYR A 171 -14.64 -25.16 -67.62
N ALA A 172 -13.57 -25.96 -67.68
CA ALA A 172 -12.37 -25.77 -66.86
C ALA A 172 -11.74 -24.38 -67.07
N HIS A 173 -11.60 -23.92 -68.32
CA HIS A 173 -11.10 -22.58 -68.63
C HIS A 173 -11.95 -21.46 -68.01
N LYS A 174 -13.28 -21.57 -68.11
CA LYS A 174 -14.20 -20.55 -67.56
C LYS A 174 -14.12 -20.43 -66.03
N ILE A 175 -13.87 -21.54 -65.33
CA ILE A 175 -13.71 -21.56 -63.87
C ILE A 175 -12.41 -20.85 -63.46
N ASP A 176 -11.29 -21.18 -64.11
CA ASP A 176 -9.98 -20.56 -63.88
C ASP A 176 -10.01 -19.04 -64.17
N GLU A 177 -10.67 -18.62 -65.26
CA GLU A 177 -10.85 -17.22 -65.62
C GLU A 177 -11.72 -16.46 -64.60
N ALA A 178 -12.79 -17.07 -64.07
CA ALA A 178 -13.62 -16.49 -63.03
C ALA A 178 -12.84 -16.30 -61.71
N LEU A 179 -12.07 -17.31 -61.28
CA LEU A 179 -11.24 -17.25 -60.08
C LEU A 179 -10.19 -16.13 -60.17
N LYS A 180 -9.49 -16.01 -61.30
CA LYS A 180 -8.50 -14.94 -61.54
C LYS A 180 -9.09 -13.54 -61.49
N ASN A 181 -10.34 -13.36 -61.91
CA ASN A 181 -11.03 -12.07 -61.81
C ASN A 181 -11.52 -11.76 -60.38
N GLN A 182 -11.89 -12.78 -59.60
CA GLN A 182 -12.22 -12.63 -58.18
C GLN A 182 -10.96 -12.29 -57.34
N GLU A 183 -9.82 -12.93 -57.60
CA GLU A 183 -8.56 -12.59 -56.94
C GLU A 183 -8.14 -11.13 -57.19
N ARG A 184 -8.26 -10.65 -58.43
CA ARG A 184 -7.92 -9.27 -58.80
C ARG A 184 -8.77 -8.25 -58.05
N THR A 185 -10.08 -8.47 -57.97
CA THR A 185 -11.00 -7.56 -57.28
C THR A 185 -10.85 -7.60 -55.76
N LEU A 186 -10.42 -8.74 -55.16
CA LEU A 186 -10.05 -8.79 -53.74
C LEU A 186 -8.74 -8.04 -53.46
N LYS A 187 -7.70 -8.23 -54.29
CA LYS A 187 -6.41 -7.53 -54.15
C LYS A 187 -6.59 -6.01 -54.20
N GLN A 188 -7.34 -5.50 -55.17
CA GLN A 188 -7.63 -4.07 -55.30
C GLN A 188 -8.37 -3.46 -54.09
N LYS A 189 -9.27 -4.22 -53.45
CA LYS A 189 -9.93 -3.77 -52.21
C LYS A 189 -8.95 -3.64 -51.06
N TYR A 190 -8.16 -4.69 -50.79
CA TYR A 190 -7.16 -4.64 -49.72
C TYR A 190 -6.10 -3.56 -49.96
N GLU A 191 -5.69 -3.32 -51.20
CA GLU A 191 -4.79 -2.21 -51.56
C GLU A 191 -5.39 -0.84 -51.21
N SER A 192 -6.69 -0.61 -51.48
CA SER A 192 -7.37 0.64 -51.09
C SER A 192 -7.56 0.79 -49.57
N GLU A 193 -7.94 -0.28 -48.87
CA GLU A 193 -8.08 -0.29 -47.41
C GLU A 193 -6.75 0.04 -46.72
N ILE A 194 -5.63 -0.53 -47.19
CA ILE A 194 -4.28 -0.23 -46.69
C ILE A 194 -3.91 1.23 -46.93
N GLU A 195 -4.27 1.82 -48.08
CA GLU A 195 -3.98 3.22 -48.37
C GLU A 195 -4.77 4.17 -47.45
N ASP A 196 -6.04 3.88 -47.18
CA ASP A 196 -6.88 4.70 -46.31
C ASP A 196 -6.50 4.59 -44.83
N TYR A 197 -6.21 3.39 -44.32
CA TYR A 197 -5.61 3.25 -42.98
C TYR A 197 -4.25 3.97 -42.87
N SER A 198 -3.46 4.04 -43.95
CA SER A 198 -2.22 4.82 -43.99
C SER A 198 -2.46 6.34 -43.91
N LYS A 199 -3.58 6.84 -44.43
CA LYS A 199 -3.98 8.26 -44.32
C LYS A 199 -4.46 8.60 -42.91
N ASP A 200 -5.35 7.79 -42.34
CA ASP A 200 -5.87 7.97 -40.98
C ASP A 200 -4.76 7.90 -39.93
N SER A 201 -3.85 6.94 -40.04
CA SER A 201 -2.67 6.81 -39.16
C SER A 201 -1.80 8.07 -39.18
N LYS A 202 -1.59 8.68 -40.37
CA LYS A 202 -0.85 9.95 -40.50
C LYS A 202 -1.62 11.14 -39.91
N ARG A 203 -2.95 11.19 -40.06
CA ARG A 203 -3.78 12.26 -39.47
C ARG A 203 -3.72 12.21 -37.95
N LEU A 204 -4.01 11.05 -37.36
CA LEU A 204 -3.91 10.80 -35.92
C LEU A 204 -2.51 11.09 -35.38
N SER A 205 -1.45 10.71 -36.09
CA SER A 205 -0.06 11.03 -35.71
C SER A 205 0.24 12.53 -35.64
N ASN A 206 -0.47 13.37 -36.40
CA ASN A 206 -0.31 14.82 -36.35
C ASN A 206 -1.18 15.47 -35.27
N GLU A 207 -2.45 15.05 -35.15
CA GLU A 207 -3.34 15.46 -34.04
C GLU A 207 -2.67 15.20 -32.67
N LEU A 208 -2.03 14.05 -32.50
CA LEU A 208 -1.29 13.66 -31.28
C LEU A 208 -0.03 14.53 -31.03
N LYS A 209 0.61 15.07 -32.08
CA LYS A 209 1.74 16.03 -31.93
C LYS A 209 1.24 17.40 -31.50
N GLU A 210 0.12 17.87 -32.04
CA GLU A 210 -0.48 19.16 -31.68
C GLU A 210 -1.01 19.13 -30.24
N ALA A 211 -1.68 18.06 -29.83
CA ALA A 211 -2.08 17.85 -28.43
C ALA A 211 -0.88 17.80 -27.47
N ASN A 212 0.22 17.14 -27.84
CA ASN A 212 1.45 17.16 -27.04
C ASN A 212 2.12 18.55 -26.96
N LYS A 213 1.91 19.41 -27.96
CA LYS A 213 2.41 20.79 -27.94
C LYS A 213 1.59 21.66 -26.98
N THR A 214 0.26 21.60 -27.06
CA THR A 214 -0.61 22.37 -26.16
C THR A 214 -0.49 21.92 -24.70
N ILE A 215 -0.31 20.61 -24.43
CA ILE A 215 -0.02 20.10 -23.08
C ILE A 215 1.26 20.75 -22.49
N ARG A 216 2.33 20.89 -23.28
CA ARG A 216 3.59 21.53 -22.82
C ARG A 216 3.41 23.03 -22.57
N GLU A 217 2.62 23.70 -23.41
CA GLU A 217 2.31 25.13 -23.26
C GLU A 217 1.47 25.39 -22.00
N LEU A 218 0.49 24.54 -21.71
CA LEU A 218 -0.27 24.57 -20.46
C LEU A 218 0.59 24.21 -19.23
N GLN A 219 1.49 23.24 -19.34
CA GLN A 219 2.42 22.90 -18.25
C GLN A 219 3.36 24.06 -17.89
N ALA A 220 3.81 24.84 -18.89
CA ALA A 220 4.58 26.06 -18.65
C ALA A 220 3.72 27.12 -17.91
N GLN A 221 2.52 27.41 -18.41
CA GLN A 221 1.59 28.37 -17.77
C GLN A 221 1.24 27.98 -16.33
N ILE A 222 1.01 26.70 -16.05
CA ILE A 222 0.74 26.19 -14.69
C ILE A 222 1.96 26.41 -13.77
N LYS A 223 3.19 26.29 -14.29
CA LYS A 223 4.40 26.60 -13.51
C LYS A 223 4.51 28.09 -13.24
N ASP A 224 4.35 28.93 -14.26
CA ASP A 224 4.45 30.39 -14.13
C ASP A 224 3.41 30.94 -13.12
N ILE A 225 2.20 30.38 -13.11
CA ILE A 225 1.15 30.69 -12.12
C ILE A 225 1.57 30.26 -10.71
N LYS A 226 2.11 29.05 -10.53
CA LYS A 226 2.58 28.57 -9.21
C LYS A 226 3.76 29.38 -8.67
N ASP A 227 4.70 29.75 -9.53
CA ASP A 227 5.85 30.56 -9.14
C ASP A 227 5.40 31.98 -8.73
N ALA A 228 4.37 32.54 -9.39
CA ALA A 228 3.75 33.80 -9.00
C ALA A 228 2.95 33.71 -7.69
N GLU A 229 2.12 32.67 -7.51
CA GLU A 229 1.33 32.44 -6.30
C GLU A 229 2.23 32.24 -5.07
N SER A 230 3.33 31.50 -5.23
CA SER A 230 4.34 31.31 -4.18
C SER A 230 4.99 32.64 -3.76
N LEU A 231 5.26 33.53 -4.71
CA LEU A 231 5.79 34.87 -4.44
C LEU A 231 4.77 35.76 -3.72
N GLU A 232 3.50 35.73 -4.12
CA GLU A 232 2.42 36.50 -3.48
C GLU A 232 2.13 36.01 -2.06
N ARG A 233 2.00 34.70 -1.85
CA ARG A 233 1.87 34.07 -0.52
C ARG A 233 3.01 34.51 0.41
N LYS A 234 4.25 34.53 -0.10
CA LYS A 234 5.40 35.01 0.68
C LYS A 234 5.31 36.50 1.02
N GLN A 235 4.94 37.36 0.08
CA GLN A 235 4.77 38.80 0.36
C GLN A 235 3.65 39.08 1.36
N LEU A 236 2.56 38.30 1.34
CA LEU A 236 1.50 38.36 2.34
C LEU A 236 1.98 37.92 3.72
N TYR A 237 2.73 36.82 3.82
CA TYR A 237 3.33 36.36 5.08
C TYR A 237 4.33 37.38 5.65
N ASP A 238 5.28 37.83 4.83
CA ASP A 238 6.28 38.85 5.18
C ASP A 238 5.63 40.19 5.59
N LYS A 239 4.37 40.45 5.20
CA LYS A 239 3.58 41.62 5.65
C LYS A 239 2.87 41.33 6.97
N TRP A 240 2.13 40.23 7.06
CA TRP A 240 1.39 39.83 8.27
C TRP A 240 2.31 39.69 9.48
N GLU A 241 3.50 39.10 9.29
CA GLU A 241 4.48 38.91 10.36
C GLU A 241 4.95 40.25 10.97
N ARG A 242 5.14 41.29 10.13
CA ARG A 242 5.46 42.66 10.57
C ARG A 242 4.30 43.30 11.32
N GLU A 243 3.10 43.30 10.74
CA GLU A 243 1.91 43.91 11.37
C GLU A 243 1.56 43.22 12.70
N SER A 244 1.77 41.91 12.82
CA SER A 244 1.61 41.13 14.05
C SER A 244 2.65 41.50 15.11
N LYS A 245 3.94 41.53 14.73
CA LYS A 245 5.03 41.94 15.63
C LYS A 245 4.89 43.39 16.12
N GLU A 246 4.41 44.31 15.28
CA GLU A 246 4.16 45.70 15.72
C GLU A 246 3.03 45.77 16.75
N LYS A 247 1.88 45.14 16.49
CA LYS A 247 0.74 45.08 17.43
C LYS A 247 1.14 44.50 18.79
N LEU A 248 1.76 43.32 18.79
CA LEU A 248 2.19 42.63 20.00
C LEU A 248 3.17 43.50 20.83
N ASN A 249 4.09 44.20 20.18
CA ASN A 249 4.99 45.14 20.87
C ASN A 249 4.25 46.35 21.46
N THR A 250 3.22 46.89 20.78
CA THR A 250 2.40 47.98 21.34
C THR A 250 1.55 47.53 22.53
N GLU A 251 0.94 46.35 22.47
CA GLU A 251 0.13 45.79 23.58
C GLU A 251 1.00 45.45 24.80
N ILE A 252 2.17 44.82 24.59
CA ILE A 252 3.17 44.59 25.65
C ILE A 252 3.68 45.93 26.23
N GLY A 253 3.82 46.97 25.40
CA GLY A 253 4.16 48.32 25.85
C GLY A 253 3.11 48.92 26.79
N GLN A 254 1.83 48.85 26.41
CA GLN A 254 0.71 49.34 27.20
C GLN A 254 0.57 48.58 28.53
N MET A 255 0.52 47.24 28.49
CA MET A 255 0.44 46.40 29.70
C MET A 255 1.62 46.65 30.66
N ARG A 256 2.82 46.98 30.15
CA ARG A 256 3.97 47.36 30.99
C ARG A 256 3.77 48.73 31.65
N GLN A 257 3.22 49.72 30.95
CA GLN A 257 2.95 51.04 31.55
C GLN A 257 1.86 50.97 32.62
N GLU A 258 0.74 50.29 32.35
CA GLU A 258 -0.34 50.10 33.33
C GLU A 258 0.15 49.35 34.57
N ARG A 259 0.93 48.28 34.39
CA ARG A 259 1.49 47.51 35.51
C ARG A 259 2.54 48.29 36.32
N LEU A 260 3.28 49.21 35.70
CA LEU A 260 4.18 50.12 36.42
C LEU A 260 3.40 51.15 37.24
N LEU A 261 2.37 51.79 36.67
CA LEU A 261 1.50 52.73 37.39
C LEU A 261 0.84 52.07 38.60
N ASN A 262 0.25 50.89 38.41
CA ASN A 262 -0.37 50.14 39.50
C ASN A 262 0.65 49.80 40.61
N LEU A 263 1.89 49.45 40.26
CA LEU A 263 2.96 49.20 41.25
C LEU A 263 3.42 50.47 41.97
N GLU A 264 3.44 51.62 41.31
CA GLU A 264 3.76 52.91 41.93
C GLU A 264 2.67 53.34 42.94
N GLU A 265 1.39 53.13 42.62
CA GLU A 265 0.28 53.37 43.57
C GLU A 265 0.32 52.39 44.75
N ASP A 266 0.55 51.11 44.48
CA ASP A 266 0.64 50.03 45.47
C ASP A 266 1.82 50.22 46.45
N ILE A 267 2.96 50.74 45.98
CA ILE A 267 4.10 51.17 46.82
C ILE A 267 3.72 52.38 47.68
N LYS A 268 3.05 53.37 47.09
CA LYS A 268 2.67 54.63 47.76
C LYS A 268 1.62 54.42 48.85
N GLU A 269 0.66 53.52 48.64
CA GLU A 269 -0.30 53.12 49.67
C GLU A 269 0.39 52.41 50.85
N LYS A 270 1.35 51.53 50.55
CA LYS A 270 2.16 50.83 51.57
C LYS A 270 3.06 51.79 52.36
N GLN A 271 3.60 52.82 51.70
CA GLN A 271 4.34 53.91 52.37
C GLN A 271 3.43 54.72 53.30
N ASN A 272 2.26 55.18 52.82
CA ASN A 272 1.31 55.93 53.65
C ASN A 272 0.90 55.14 54.91
N LYS A 273 0.56 53.84 54.77
CA LYS A 273 0.20 52.97 55.90
C LYS A 273 1.37 52.73 56.88
N ALA A 274 2.61 52.69 56.38
CA ALA A 274 3.79 52.62 57.23
C ALA A 274 4.02 53.92 58.01
N ASP A 275 3.82 55.08 57.37
CA ASP A 275 3.96 56.39 58.01
C ASP A 275 2.84 56.66 59.03
N GLU A 276 1.59 56.26 58.75
CA GLU A 276 0.47 56.33 59.70
C GLU A 276 0.74 55.51 60.97
N THR A 277 1.11 54.23 60.80
CA THR A 277 1.42 53.35 61.95
C THR A 277 2.73 53.70 62.66
N LEU A 278 3.60 54.52 62.06
CA LEU A 278 4.78 55.10 62.69
C LEU A 278 4.43 56.38 63.46
N GLN A 279 3.55 57.23 62.93
CA GLN A 279 3.02 58.41 63.66
C GLN A 279 2.23 58.00 64.91
N GLU A 280 1.41 56.95 64.82
CA GLU A 280 0.65 56.41 65.98
C GLU A 280 1.61 55.95 67.09
N LYS A 281 2.64 55.16 66.77
CA LYS A 281 3.67 54.74 67.73
C LYS A 281 4.47 55.91 68.32
N ILE A 282 4.73 56.96 67.54
CA ILE A 282 5.37 58.18 68.03
C ILE A 282 4.44 58.92 69.00
N LYS A 283 3.14 58.98 68.73
CA LYS A 283 2.15 59.58 69.64
C LYS A 283 2.10 58.83 70.97
N ASP A 284 1.97 57.51 70.94
CA ASP A 284 1.90 56.67 72.15
C ASP A 284 3.18 56.80 73.00
N ALA A 285 4.35 56.76 72.36
CA ALA A 285 5.63 56.97 73.04
C ALA A 285 5.74 58.37 73.68
N ASN A 286 5.20 59.41 73.05
CA ASN A 286 5.16 60.75 73.63
C ASN A 286 4.18 60.85 74.82
N GLU A 287 3.04 60.15 74.78
CA GLU A 287 2.11 60.06 75.91
C GLU A 287 2.73 59.33 77.11
N ASP A 288 3.49 58.26 76.88
CA ASP A 288 4.23 57.58 77.95
C ASP A 288 5.41 58.42 78.49
N ILE A 289 6.13 59.15 77.64
CA ILE A 289 7.13 60.13 78.07
C ILE A 289 6.49 61.24 78.93
N ALA A 290 5.27 61.66 78.63
CA ALA A 290 4.54 62.64 79.44
C ALA A 290 4.14 62.08 80.82
N LYS A 291 3.65 60.82 80.88
CA LYS A 291 3.36 60.11 82.14
C LYS A 291 4.62 59.99 83.02
N LEU A 292 5.72 59.49 82.45
CA LEU A 292 6.98 59.29 83.15
C LEU A 292 7.61 60.60 83.64
N ASN A 293 7.47 61.71 82.91
CA ASN A 293 7.91 63.02 83.41
C ASN A 293 7.05 63.51 84.58
N LYS A 294 5.73 63.29 84.55
CA LYS A 294 4.84 63.63 85.67
C LYS A 294 5.18 62.85 86.94
N GLU A 295 5.37 61.53 86.84
CA GLU A 295 5.83 60.69 87.96
C GLU A 295 7.19 61.14 88.50
N LYS A 296 8.14 61.45 87.60
CA LYS A 296 9.45 61.97 87.95
C LYS A 296 9.38 63.28 88.73
N ASP A 297 8.51 64.20 88.34
CA ASP A 297 8.38 65.50 89.00
C ASP A 297 7.65 65.37 90.36
N GLU A 298 6.64 64.50 90.48
CA GLU A 298 6.02 64.14 91.77
C GLU A 298 7.03 63.51 92.75
N LEU A 299 7.88 62.60 92.27
CA LEU A 299 9.00 62.05 93.06
C LEU A 299 10.04 63.12 93.44
N LEU A 300 10.18 64.18 92.64
CA LEU A 300 11.07 65.30 92.92
C LEU A 300 10.52 66.21 94.03
N GLU A 301 9.21 66.47 94.06
CA GLU A 301 8.54 67.15 95.18
C GLU A 301 8.63 66.32 96.47
N ILE A 302 8.36 65.01 96.41
CA ILE A 302 8.50 64.10 97.55
C ILE A 302 9.96 64.13 98.08
N LYS A 303 10.95 64.12 97.19
CA LYS A 303 12.36 64.26 97.56
C LYS A 303 12.67 65.59 98.24
N GLN A 304 12.11 66.71 97.77
CA GLN A 304 12.28 68.01 98.42
C GLN A 304 11.62 68.05 99.81
N LEU A 305 10.41 67.53 99.96
CA LEU A 305 9.71 67.40 101.25
C LEU A 305 10.51 66.55 102.24
N LEU A 306 11.04 65.40 101.80
CA LEU A 306 11.90 64.56 102.63
C LEU A 306 13.21 65.24 103.01
N THR A 307 13.83 66.00 102.08
CA THR A 307 15.06 66.76 102.35
C THR A 307 14.82 67.85 103.40
N ASN A 308 13.72 68.60 103.29
CA ASN A 308 13.32 69.61 104.27
C ASN A 308 12.97 68.96 105.62
N LYS A 309 12.32 67.79 105.63
CA LYS A 309 12.05 67.04 106.86
C LYS A 309 13.32 66.53 107.53
N ILE A 310 14.32 66.09 106.77
CA ILE A 310 15.65 65.73 107.28
C ILE A 310 16.38 66.96 107.84
N ALA A 311 16.31 68.11 107.17
CA ALA A 311 16.89 69.35 107.67
C ALA A 311 16.28 69.77 109.02
N ASN A 312 14.95 69.74 109.13
CA ASN A 312 14.24 70.02 110.38
C ASN A 312 14.60 69.01 111.49
N LEU A 313 14.61 67.71 111.17
CA LEU A 313 15.00 66.66 112.13
C LEU A 313 16.47 66.80 112.59
N ASN A 314 17.38 67.24 111.72
CA ASN A 314 18.75 67.57 112.11
C ASN A 314 18.82 68.83 112.99
N GLN A 315 17.98 69.83 112.74
CA GLN A 315 17.91 71.04 113.58
C GLN A 315 17.29 70.75 114.96
N ASP A 316 16.28 69.89 115.03
CA ASP A 316 15.71 69.40 116.29
C ASP A 316 16.69 68.46 117.00
N LYS A 317 17.45 67.63 116.28
CA LYS A 317 18.58 66.89 116.84
C LYS A 317 19.63 67.82 117.43
N GLU A 318 19.99 68.92 116.77
CA GLU A 318 20.91 69.92 117.33
C GLU A 318 20.37 70.61 118.60
N LYS A 319 19.05 70.80 118.73
CA LYS A 319 18.44 71.25 119.99
C LYS A 319 18.56 70.18 121.05
N ILE A 320 18.21 68.94 120.73
CA ILE A 320 18.28 67.78 121.63
C ILE A 320 19.73 67.48 122.06
N ASP A 321 20.73 67.64 121.19
CA ASP A 321 22.15 67.48 121.52
C ASP A 321 22.64 68.60 122.47
N LYS A 322 22.11 69.83 122.34
CA LYS A 322 22.36 70.95 123.28
C LYS A 322 21.63 70.74 124.62
N GLU A 323 20.39 70.27 124.58
CA GLU A 323 19.62 69.87 125.77
C GLU A 323 20.27 68.66 126.46
N LEU A 324 20.84 67.71 125.71
CA LEU A 324 21.63 66.60 126.26
C LEU A 324 22.98 67.05 126.81
N GLN A 325 23.61 68.12 126.31
CA GLN A 325 24.77 68.71 126.97
C GLN A 325 24.38 69.38 128.29
N ASN A 326 23.31 70.18 128.30
CA ASN A 326 22.79 70.81 129.53
C ASN A 326 22.34 69.75 130.55
N LEU A 327 21.63 68.71 130.09
CA LEU A 327 21.23 67.57 130.90
C LEU A 327 22.46 66.80 131.38
N ARG A 328 23.49 66.54 130.55
CA ARG A 328 24.74 65.88 130.99
C ARG A 328 25.50 66.65 132.05
N ILE A 329 25.48 67.98 132.00
CA ILE A 329 26.05 68.82 133.07
C ILE A 329 25.28 68.57 134.38
N SER A 330 23.94 68.62 134.35
CA SER A 330 23.12 68.24 135.51
C SER A 330 23.23 66.75 135.88
N GLU A 331 23.51 65.86 134.92
CA GLU A 331 23.68 64.42 135.10
C GLU A 331 24.96 64.13 135.89
N THR A 332 26.05 64.85 135.62
CA THR A 332 27.27 64.79 136.44
C THR A 332 27.09 65.33 137.85
N GLU A 333 26.16 66.26 138.09
CA GLU A 333 25.79 66.72 139.43
C GLU A 333 24.82 65.74 140.15
N TYR A 334 23.95 65.06 139.40
CA TYR A 334 22.87 64.20 139.92
C TYR A 334 23.30 62.73 140.14
N PHE A 335 24.07 62.15 139.22
CA PHE A 335 24.58 60.77 139.32
C PHE A 335 25.70 60.59 140.35
N ALA A 336 26.19 61.69 140.93
CA ALA A 336 26.96 61.64 142.18
C ALA A 336 26.18 60.99 143.35
N ASN A 337 24.83 60.92 143.28
CA ASN A 337 23.99 60.57 144.43
C ASN A 337 22.96 59.44 144.19
N ILE A 338 22.78 58.92 142.96
CA ILE A 338 21.78 57.87 142.67
C ILE A 338 22.45 56.53 142.34
N ARG A 339 23.13 55.97 143.34
CA ARG A 339 23.55 54.56 143.38
C ARG A 339 22.40 53.66 143.88
N GLN A 340 21.17 53.95 143.45
CA GLN A 340 19.93 53.40 144.02
C GLN A 340 18.84 53.34 142.94
N ARG A 341 18.24 52.15 142.69
CA ARG A 341 17.20 51.86 141.66
C ARG A 341 17.76 51.89 140.21
N PHE A 342 18.22 50.81 139.56
CA PHE A 342 18.05 49.34 139.68
C PHE A 342 16.90 48.75 138.79
N LEU A 343 17.28 48.33 137.57
CA LEU A 343 16.71 47.30 136.65
C LEU A 343 15.44 47.53 135.76
N LEU A 344 15.58 47.09 134.48
CA LEU A 344 14.60 46.49 133.52
C LEU A 344 13.51 47.40 132.86
N HIS A 345 12.91 47.10 131.67
CA HIS A 345 12.88 45.89 130.79
C HIS A 345 12.81 46.21 129.25
N GLU A 346 12.64 45.17 128.41
CA GLU A 346 12.58 45.00 126.92
C GLU A 346 11.37 45.65 126.16
N LEU A 347 11.09 45.60 124.82
CA LEU A 347 11.66 45.21 123.48
C LEU A 347 10.61 44.44 122.57
N ASP A 348 10.92 44.11 121.27
CA ASP A 348 10.21 43.22 120.27
C ASP A 348 8.96 43.73 119.42
N LYS A 349 8.55 43.30 118.18
CA LYS A 349 9.06 42.39 117.06
C LYS A 349 8.27 42.38 115.66
N ASN A 350 8.75 41.62 114.61
CA ASN A 350 8.11 40.94 113.39
C ASN A 350 7.85 41.66 111.99
N LEU A 351 7.57 41.04 110.78
CA LEU A 351 7.99 39.79 110.01
C LEU A 351 7.36 39.58 108.53
N PHE A 352 8.14 39.16 107.48
CA PHE A 352 7.85 38.44 106.13
C PHE A 352 6.82 38.97 105.05
N GLY A 353 6.60 38.49 103.77
CA GLY A 353 7.13 37.46 102.77
C GLY A 353 6.17 37.28 101.50
N ILE A 354 6.27 36.49 100.37
CA ILE A 354 7.27 35.68 99.57
C ILE A 354 6.68 35.00 98.23
N GLU A 355 7.45 34.85 97.09
CA GLU A 355 7.34 34.00 95.80
C GLU A 355 6.13 34.04 94.76
N ASP A 356 6.05 33.32 93.57
CA ASP A 356 6.86 33.20 92.28
C ASP A 356 6.32 32.10 91.21
N LYS A 357 6.72 32.11 89.88
CA LYS A 357 6.91 30.98 88.84
C LYS A 357 6.04 30.66 87.54
N LYS A 358 6.74 30.54 86.35
CA LYS A 358 6.73 29.50 85.19
C LYS A 358 5.51 29.33 84.20
N ARG A 359 5.47 28.60 83.02
CA ARG A 359 6.30 28.16 81.80
C ARG A 359 5.33 27.35 80.79
N THR A 360 5.48 26.77 79.54
CA THR A 360 6.52 26.33 78.53
C THR A 360 6.09 26.30 76.99
N GLN A 361 6.25 25.22 76.15
CA GLN A 361 6.28 25.22 74.64
C GLN A 361 5.98 23.83 73.89
N GLN A 362 5.98 23.84 72.52
CA GLN A 362 6.21 22.78 71.46
C GLN A 362 5.03 21.89 70.93
N GLY A 363 5.01 21.34 69.68
CA GLY A 363 5.78 21.64 68.43
C GLY A 363 5.99 20.49 67.36
N GLU A 364 5.65 20.73 66.07
CA GLU A 364 6.12 20.16 64.74
C GLU A 364 5.81 18.70 64.25
N ASP A 365 5.88 18.45 62.91
CA ASP A 365 5.39 17.26 62.15
C ASP A 365 6.17 16.97 60.81
N HIS A 366 5.89 15.88 60.06
CA HIS A 366 6.67 15.40 58.87
C HIS A 366 5.85 15.09 57.56
N ASP A 367 6.48 15.26 56.38
CA ASP A 367 5.88 15.11 55.02
C ASP A 367 5.96 13.70 54.38
N ILE A 368 5.08 13.43 53.40
CA ILE A 368 5.05 12.25 52.49
C ILE A 368 4.63 12.67 51.07
N ASP A 369 5.35 12.20 50.03
CA ASP A 369 5.07 12.53 48.62
C ASP A 369 4.03 11.59 47.96
N ALA A 370 2.86 12.15 47.63
CA ALA A 370 1.91 11.59 46.64
C ALA A 370 1.38 12.73 45.78
N TYR A 371 1.58 12.67 44.45
CA TYR A 371 1.29 13.80 43.57
C TYR A 371 -0.09 13.66 42.92
N VAL A 372 -0.95 14.63 43.23
CA VAL A 372 -2.28 14.79 42.64
C VAL A 372 -2.26 16.06 41.81
N TYR A 373 -2.56 15.94 40.52
CA TYR A 373 -2.68 17.09 39.64
C TYR A 373 -3.84 16.93 38.66
N LYS A 374 -4.36 18.06 38.19
CA LYS A 374 -5.30 18.09 37.06
C LYS A 374 -4.50 18.12 35.77
N TRP A 375 -4.93 17.33 34.79
CA TRP A 375 -4.35 17.36 33.45
C TRP A 375 -4.61 18.71 32.74
N LYS A 376 -3.88 18.98 31.66
CA LYS A 376 -3.63 20.34 31.20
C LYS A 376 -4.36 20.68 29.90
N SER A 377 -5.54 21.31 30.04
CA SER A 377 -6.35 21.99 29.00
C SER A 377 -6.81 21.13 27.81
N PHE A 378 -8.12 21.14 27.57
CA PHE A 378 -8.80 20.52 26.43
C PHE A 378 -8.19 20.88 25.07
N SER A 379 -8.38 20.00 24.09
CA SER A 379 -8.29 20.34 22.67
C SER A 379 -9.56 21.09 22.23
N ASP A 380 -9.44 22.06 21.33
CA ASP A 380 -10.54 22.98 20.95
C ASP A 380 -11.71 22.34 20.14
N ASN A 381 -11.81 21.01 20.11
CA ASN A 381 -12.65 20.23 19.17
C ASN A 381 -13.63 19.24 19.83
N THR A 382 -13.69 19.14 21.16
CA THR A 382 -14.64 18.27 21.88
C THR A 382 -15.99 18.96 22.10
N GLU A 383 -17.08 18.19 22.06
CA GLU A 383 -18.43 18.75 22.27
C GLU A 383 -18.74 18.90 23.76
N SER A 384 -18.78 20.15 24.24
CA SER A 384 -19.24 20.48 25.59
C SER A 384 -20.75 20.25 25.70
N SER A 385 -21.17 19.24 26.46
CA SER A 385 -22.57 18.76 26.40
C SER A 385 -23.60 19.77 26.94
N ASP A 386 -24.80 19.73 26.36
CA ASP A 386 -26.03 20.13 27.03
C ASP A 386 -26.40 19.11 28.15
N GLU A 387 -27.57 19.24 28.79
CA GLU A 387 -28.01 18.31 29.85
C GLU A 387 -28.31 16.90 29.29
N ILE A 388 -27.34 15.97 29.42
CA ILE A 388 -27.41 14.57 29.00
C ILE A 388 -28.67 13.89 29.58
N SER A 389 -29.62 13.49 28.72
CA SER A 389 -30.95 13.09 29.16
C SER A 389 -31.11 11.59 29.38
N CYS A 390 -30.36 10.76 28.64
CA CYS A 390 -30.37 9.31 28.76
C CYS A 390 -29.03 8.64 28.39
N ILE A 391 -28.96 7.33 28.61
CA ILE A 391 -27.74 6.52 28.36
C ILE A 391 -27.45 6.29 26.87
N ALA A 392 -28.40 6.57 25.97
CA ALA A 392 -28.14 6.58 24.53
C ALA A 392 -27.36 7.84 24.14
N ASP A 393 -27.85 9.02 24.56
CA ASP A 393 -27.15 10.30 24.43
C ASP A 393 -25.71 10.18 24.96
N PHE A 394 -25.53 9.73 26.21
CA PHE A 394 -24.21 9.52 26.82
C PHE A 394 -23.29 8.56 26.02
N PHE A 395 -23.86 7.55 25.33
CA PHE A 395 -23.09 6.65 24.48
C PHE A 395 -22.69 7.30 23.16
N ASP A 396 -23.60 8.05 22.54
CA ASP A 396 -23.36 8.77 21.29
C ASP A 396 -22.34 9.91 21.50
N ASP A 397 -22.53 10.73 22.54
CA ASP A 397 -21.61 11.81 22.95
C ASP A 397 -20.20 11.26 23.26
N PHE A 398 -20.11 10.18 24.04
CA PHE A 398 -18.82 9.58 24.40
C PHE A 398 -18.13 8.95 23.19
N ARG A 399 -18.88 8.23 22.34
CA ARG A 399 -18.36 7.67 21.07
C ARG A 399 -17.76 8.76 20.21
N ASP A 400 -18.47 9.87 20.02
CA ASP A 400 -18.05 10.91 19.08
C ASP A 400 -16.83 11.67 19.62
N ASN A 401 -16.74 11.92 20.93
CA ASN A 401 -15.51 12.43 21.55
C ASN A 401 -14.31 11.46 21.39
N ILE A 402 -14.46 10.15 21.62
CA ILE A 402 -13.33 9.20 21.42
C ILE A 402 -13.03 8.88 19.95
N SER A 403 -13.94 9.18 19.01
CA SER A 403 -13.70 9.04 17.56
C SER A 403 -12.54 9.91 17.06
N LEU A 404 -12.21 10.98 17.79
CA LEU A 404 -11.06 11.85 17.53
C LEU A 404 -9.72 11.12 17.71
N SER A 405 -9.69 10.02 18.48
CA SER A 405 -8.48 9.28 18.87
C SER A 405 -8.49 7.79 18.52
N PHE A 406 -9.63 7.19 18.15
CA PHE A 406 -9.76 5.76 17.87
C PHE A 406 -10.58 5.45 16.61
N ASP A 407 -10.15 4.43 15.85
CA ASP A 407 -10.78 3.96 14.60
C ASP A 407 -12.13 3.21 14.85
N ASP A 408 -12.29 2.56 16.01
CA ASP A 408 -13.47 1.75 16.38
C ASP A 408 -14.19 2.26 17.65
N PRO A 409 -14.63 3.55 17.67
CA PRO A 409 -15.09 4.20 18.89
C PRO A 409 -16.34 3.56 19.49
N SER A 410 -17.24 3.01 18.68
CA SER A 410 -18.49 2.37 19.15
C SER A 410 -18.25 1.16 20.05
N GLU A 411 -17.22 0.35 19.77
CA GLU A 411 -16.92 -0.84 20.59
C GLU A 411 -16.21 -0.44 21.88
N ILE A 412 -15.29 0.51 21.81
CA ILE A 412 -14.57 1.06 22.98
C ILE A 412 -15.55 1.74 23.94
N ALA A 413 -16.45 2.58 23.43
CA ALA A 413 -17.50 3.24 24.22
C ALA A 413 -18.40 2.21 24.93
N ALA A 414 -18.86 1.18 24.20
CA ALA A 414 -19.69 0.12 24.78
C ALA A 414 -18.96 -0.68 25.86
N LEU A 415 -17.69 -0.99 25.67
CA LEU A 415 -16.86 -1.74 26.63
C LEU A 415 -16.56 -0.92 27.90
N ILE A 416 -16.24 0.37 27.78
CA ILE A 416 -16.01 1.26 28.93
C ILE A 416 -17.31 1.49 29.72
N ILE A 417 -18.41 1.86 29.04
CA ILE A 417 -19.71 2.11 29.69
C ILE A 417 -20.24 0.85 30.36
N SER A 418 -20.15 -0.32 29.71
CA SER A 418 -20.57 -1.59 30.32
C SER A 418 -19.66 -2.03 31.47
N THR A 419 -18.37 -1.67 31.47
CA THR A 419 -17.46 -1.92 32.61
C THR A 419 -17.91 -1.13 33.84
N PHE A 420 -18.21 0.16 33.70
CA PHE A 420 -18.69 1.00 34.79
C PHE A 420 -20.10 0.64 35.26
N ALA A 421 -21.01 0.25 34.34
CA ALA A 421 -22.33 -0.28 34.69
C ALA A 421 -22.27 -1.57 35.52
N ASN A 422 -21.15 -2.31 35.46
CA ASN A 422 -20.87 -3.49 36.30
C ASN A 422 -20.07 -3.19 37.58
N GLY A 423 -19.82 -1.91 37.90
CA GLY A 423 -19.08 -1.50 39.11
C GLY A 423 -17.61 -1.92 39.12
N LYS A 424 -16.97 -2.03 37.94
CA LYS A 424 -15.57 -2.40 37.78
C LYS A 424 -14.71 -1.22 37.36
N ALA A 425 -13.41 -1.32 37.64
CA ALA A 425 -12.41 -0.44 37.07
C ALA A 425 -12.07 -0.82 35.61
N VAL A 426 -11.58 0.13 34.84
CA VAL A 426 -10.97 -0.09 33.52
C VAL A 426 -9.44 -0.16 33.69
N ILE A 427 -8.80 -1.10 33.00
CA ILE A 427 -7.33 -1.25 32.93
C ILE A 427 -6.91 -1.02 31.47
N LEU A 428 -5.98 -0.08 31.26
CA LEU A 428 -5.50 0.37 29.95
C LEU A 428 -3.98 0.54 29.98
N GLU A 429 -3.35 0.53 28.80
CA GLU A 429 -1.95 0.95 28.67
C GLU A 429 -1.81 2.46 28.92
N ASP A 430 -0.84 2.86 29.75
CA ASP A 430 -0.60 4.27 30.14
C ASP A 430 -0.43 5.20 28.92
N GLY A 431 0.07 4.65 27.81
CA GLY A 431 0.28 5.38 26.56
C GLY A 431 -0.99 5.81 25.82
N VAL A 432 -2.14 5.17 26.08
CA VAL A 432 -3.42 5.41 25.40
C VAL A 432 -4.57 5.71 26.35
N ALA A 433 -4.40 5.42 27.64
CA ALA A 433 -5.44 5.62 28.65
C ALA A 433 -5.94 7.06 28.71
N LEU A 434 -5.05 8.05 28.68
CA LEU A 434 -5.41 9.47 28.80
C LEU A 434 -6.45 9.92 27.76
N TYR A 435 -6.38 9.46 26.50
CA TYR A 435 -7.38 9.81 25.48
C TYR A 435 -8.80 9.34 25.87
N ALA A 436 -8.94 8.11 26.34
CA ALA A 436 -10.24 7.57 26.77
C ALA A 436 -10.71 8.14 28.12
N VAL A 437 -9.78 8.54 28.99
CA VAL A 437 -10.05 9.14 30.30
C VAL A 437 -10.47 10.61 30.17
N ASP A 438 -9.78 11.40 29.33
CA ASP A 438 -10.10 12.81 29.10
C ASP A 438 -11.52 12.95 28.53
N SER A 439 -11.85 12.20 27.46
CA SER A 439 -13.17 12.25 26.82
C SER A 439 -14.34 11.85 27.73
N ILE A 440 -14.13 11.01 28.75
CA ILE A 440 -15.18 10.67 29.73
C ILE A 440 -15.18 11.61 30.93
N ALA A 441 -14.03 12.15 31.36
CA ALA A 441 -13.96 13.17 32.42
C ALA A 441 -14.65 14.48 32.00
N GLU A 442 -14.50 14.86 30.74
CA GLU A 442 -15.24 15.95 30.11
C GLU A 442 -16.76 15.74 30.22
N LEU A 443 -17.24 14.57 29.76
CA LEU A 443 -18.67 14.24 29.72
C LEU A 443 -19.30 14.00 31.11
N VAL A 444 -18.50 13.64 32.12
CA VAL A 444 -18.99 13.24 33.46
C VAL A 444 -18.78 14.30 34.55
N ASP A 445 -17.70 15.07 34.46
CA ASP A 445 -17.26 16.06 35.45
C ASP A 445 -17.09 17.48 34.87
N GLY A 446 -17.22 17.67 33.55
CA GLY A 446 -17.01 18.96 32.88
C GLY A 446 -15.57 19.48 32.99
N ALA A 447 -14.61 18.59 33.19
CA ALA A 447 -13.25 18.93 33.57
C ALA A 447 -12.24 17.84 33.18
N SER A 448 -10.99 18.23 32.98
CA SER A 448 -9.87 17.28 32.86
C SER A 448 -9.78 16.38 34.11
N PRO A 449 -9.39 15.10 33.94
CA PRO A 449 -9.41 14.09 34.99
C PRO A 449 -8.46 14.42 36.14
N THR A 450 -8.72 13.82 37.31
CA THR A 450 -7.75 13.83 38.40
C THR A 450 -6.79 12.67 38.23
N VAL A 451 -5.52 12.99 37.97
CA VAL A 451 -4.43 12.01 37.91
C VAL A 451 -3.82 11.87 39.31
N VAL A 452 -3.59 10.63 39.74
CA VAL A 452 -2.92 10.29 41.00
C VAL A 452 -1.75 9.35 40.70
N GLU A 453 -0.53 9.89 40.79
CA GLU A 453 0.71 9.10 40.70
C GLU A 453 1.15 8.68 42.10
N ALA A 454 1.49 7.39 42.27
CA ALA A 454 1.76 6.81 43.60
C ALA A 454 3.01 5.93 43.61
N ASN A 455 4.19 6.55 43.72
CA ASN A 455 5.47 5.83 43.70
C ASN A 455 5.76 4.98 44.96
N ASN A 456 5.18 5.32 46.12
CA ASN A 456 5.36 4.58 47.39
C ASN A 456 4.16 4.70 48.38
N ALA A 457 3.03 5.28 47.97
CA ALA A 457 1.95 5.65 48.89
C ALA A 457 1.13 4.44 49.40
N ASN A 458 0.61 4.54 50.62
CA ASN A 458 -0.17 3.47 51.26
C ASN A 458 -1.60 3.41 50.67
N ALA A 459 -2.19 2.21 50.62
CA ALA A 459 -3.56 2.00 50.14
C ALA A 459 -4.59 2.91 50.84
N ALA A 460 -4.43 3.13 52.16
CA ALA A 460 -5.30 4.01 52.93
C ALA A 460 -5.19 5.49 52.50
N GLU A 461 -4.00 5.96 52.15
CA GLU A 461 -3.74 7.33 51.71
C GLU A 461 -4.34 7.57 50.33
N ILE A 462 -4.06 6.69 49.37
CA ILE A 462 -4.61 6.76 48.01
C ILE A 462 -6.14 6.72 48.03
N ILE A 463 -6.75 5.83 48.83
CA ILE A 463 -8.21 5.78 49.00
C ILE A 463 -8.74 7.06 49.67
N SER A 464 -8.02 7.65 50.63
CA SER A 464 -8.40 8.93 51.24
C SER A 464 -8.33 10.10 50.25
N ILE A 465 -7.37 10.09 49.32
CA ILE A 465 -7.26 11.07 48.22
C ILE A 465 -8.46 10.93 47.29
N ILE A 466 -8.70 9.72 46.76
CA ILE A 466 -9.80 9.41 45.84
C ILE A 466 -11.17 9.84 46.42
N LYS A 467 -11.38 9.68 47.74
CA LYS A 467 -12.61 10.06 48.43
C LYS A 467 -12.70 11.52 48.88
N ARG A 468 -11.60 12.29 48.80
CA ARG A 468 -11.58 13.75 49.02
C ARG A 468 -11.72 14.55 47.73
N THR A 469 -11.39 13.96 46.59
CA THR A 469 -11.54 14.56 45.26
C THR A 469 -13.03 14.61 44.86
N ASP A 470 -13.51 15.76 44.39
CA ASP A 470 -14.90 15.90 43.91
C ASP A 470 -15.16 15.14 42.60
N ALA A 471 -14.22 15.21 41.64
CA ALA A 471 -14.31 14.56 40.33
C ALA A 471 -14.62 13.05 40.44
N LYS A 472 -15.56 12.57 39.62
CA LYS A 472 -15.97 11.16 39.56
C LYS A 472 -14.97 10.31 38.77
N VAL A 473 -14.34 10.87 37.73
CA VAL A 473 -13.35 10.18 36.89
C VAL A 473 -11.94 10.37 37.48
N ILE A 474 -11.31 9.25 37.83
CA ILE A 474 -9.98 9.21 38.44
C ILE A 474 -9.04 8.32 37.61
N TYR A 475 -7.86 8.85 37.32
CA TYR A 475 -6.78 8.10 36.67
C TYR A 475 -5.66 7.73 37.65
N LEU A 476 -5.28 6.46 37.63
CA LEU A 476 -4.30 5.84 38.51
C LEU A 476 -3.13 5.33 37.66
N ALA A 477 -2.27 6.27 37.24
CA ALA A 477 -1.11 6.02 36.39
C ALA A 477 -0.09 5.11 37.09
N GLY A 478 0.44 4.11 36.37
CA GLY A 478 1.49 3.19 36.82
C GLY A 478 1.28 2.39 38.13
N ILE A 479 0.11 2.44 38.77
CA ILE A 479 -0.13 1.73 40.04
C ILE A 479 -0.02 0.21 39.87
N LEU A 480 -0.31 -0.31 38.67
CA LEU A 480 -0.15 -1.73 38.37
C LEU A 480 1.31 -2.15 38.14
N ASP A 481 2.20 -1.23 37.74
CA ASP A 481 3.63 -1.55 37.56
C ASP A 481 4.35 -1.89 38.89
N LEU A 482 3.71 -1.56 40.02
CA LEU A 482 4.14 -1.99 41.36
C LEU A 482 3.85 -3.47 41.65
N TYR A 483 3.16 -4.18 40.73
CA TYR A 483 2.72 -5.58 40.84
C TYR A 483 1.91 -5.90 42.11
N ASN A 484 1.32 -4.88 42.74
CA ASN A 484 0.66 -4.98 44.03
C ASN A 484 -0.85 -5.22 43.87
N GLU A 485 -1.25 -6.46 43.57
CA GLU A 485 -2.66 -6.83 43.41
C GLU A 485 -3.51 -6.48 44.67
N ALA A 486 -2.92 -6.55 45.87
CA ALA A 486 -3.61 -6.19 47.11
C ALA A 486 -3.94 -4.69 47.20
N LEU A 487 -3.10 -3.81 46.65
CA LEU A 487 -3.36 -2.38 46.53
C LEU A 487 -4.53 -2.12 45.57
N PHE A 488 -4.45 -2.67 44.35
CA PHE A 488 -5.50 -2.59 43.33
C PHE A 488 -6.87 -3.06 43.87
N VAL A 489 -6.92 -4.27 44.44
CA VAL A 489 -8.17 -4.85 44.97
C VAL A 489 -8.77 -4.01 46.10
N ASN A 490 -7.94 -3.42 46.97
CA ASN A 490 -8.41 -2.56 48.05
C ASN A 490 -8.97 -1.22 47.55
N ILE A 491 -8.36 -0.61 46.53
CA ILE A 491 -8.86 0.61 45.90
C ILE A 491 -10.20 0.33 45.22
N CYS A 492 -10.27 -0.68 44.35
CA CYS A 492 -11.50 -1.00 43.60
C CYS A 492 -12.68 -1.30 44.54
N ARG A 493 -12.47 -2.14 45.57
CA ARG A 493 -13.51 -2.48 46.57
C ARG A 493 -14.08 -1.29 47.33
N GLN A 494 -13.31 -0.21 47.49
CA GLN A 494 -13.72 0.94 48.29
C GLN A 494 -14.20 2.13 47.45
N CYS A 495 -13.85 2.19 46.16
CA CYS A 495 -14.07 3.39 45.33
C CYS A 495 -14.87 3.14 44.04
N CYS A 496 -14.91 1.94 43.45
CA CYS A 496 -15.63 1.68 42.18
C CYS A 496 -17.17 1.87 42.24
N ASN A 497 -17.75 1.96 43.44
CA ASN A 497 -19.18 2.26 43.64
C ASN A 497 -19.50 3.77 43.61
N GLU A 498 -18.47 4.61 43.74
CA GLU A 498 -18.59 6.08 43.92
C GLU A 498 -17.83 6.87 42.83
N LYS A 499 -16.86 6.23 42.17
CA LYS A 499 -15.92 6.84 41.21
C LYS A 499 -15.68 5.89 40.03
N TYR A 500 -15.54 6.44 38.83
CA TYR A 500 -15.08 5.73 37.65
C TYR A 500 -13.55 5.68 37.66
N LEU A 501 -13.01 4.48 37.89
CA LEU A 501 -11.57 4.27 38.05
C LEU A 501 -10.95 3.71 36.78
N PHE A 502 -9.90 4.37 36.32
CA PHE A 502 -9.01 3.90 35.28
C PHE A 502 -7.62 3.65 35.87
N PHE A 503 -7.02 2.50 35.57
CA PHE A 503 -5.65 2.15 35.95
C PHE A 503 -4.76 2.06 34.72
N GLY A 504 -3.61 2.74 34.80
CA GLY A 504 -2.52 2.58 33.86
C GLY A 504 -1.63 1.36 34.17
N ILE A 505 -1.01 0.82 33.13
CA ILE A 505 0.10 -0.13 33.17
C ILE A 505 1.03 0.13 31.98
N ASN A 506 2.34 -0.18 32.10
CA ASN A 506 3.27 -0.02 30.97
C ASN A 506 2.95 -0.91 29.77
N SER A 507 2.45 -2.14 30.00
CA SER A 507 1.85 -2.94 28.93
C SER A 507 0.71 -3.85 29.40
N VAL A 508 -0.28 -4.05 28.53
CA VAL A 508 -1.34 -5.05 28.71
C VAL A 508 -0.77 -6.48 28.83
N GLU A 509 0.40 -6.73 28.21
CA GLU A 509 1.18 -7.96 28.38
C GLU A 509 1.48 -8.27 29.86
N ASP A 510 1.84 -7.26 30.66
CA ASP A 510 2.26 -7.43 32.05
C ASP A 510 1.09 -7.81 32.99
N VAL A 511 -0.16 -7.59 32.56
CA VAL A 511 -1.34 -8.06 33.32
C VAL A 511 -1.37 -9.59 33.40
N LYS A 512 -0.66 -10.32 32.52
CA LYS A 512 -0.46 -11.78 32.60
C LYS A 512 0.32 -12.23 33.85
N LEU A 513 1.04 -11.31 34.51
CA LEU A 513 1.80 -11.58 35.73
C LEU A 513 0.94 -11.51 37.00
N PHE A 514 -0.27 -10.96 36.91
CA PHE A 514 -1.24 -10.89 38.01
C PHE A 514 -2.04 -12.20 38.15
N SER A 515 -2.67 -12.41 39.32
CA SER A 515 -3.59 -13.53 39.47
C SER A 515 -4.93 -13.24 38.79
N LYS A 516 -5.66 -14.29 38.42
CA LYS A 516 -7.00 -14.19 37.80
C LYS A 516 -8.03 -13.43 38.63
N ASN A 517 -7.75 -13.16 39.90
CA ASN A 517 -8.60 -12.34 40.75
C ASN A 517 -8.65 -10.85 40.33
N ILE A 518 -7.68 -10.36 39.52
CA ILE A 518 -7.74 -9.00 38.97
C ILE A 518 -9.03 -8.76 38.15
N HIS A 519 -9.46 -9.76 37.36
CA HIS A 519 -10.67 -9.69 36.52
C HIS A 519 -11.98 -9.64 37.33
N ASN A 520 -11.96 -9.90 38.64
CA ASN A 520 -13.13 -9.73 39.50
C ASN A 520 -13.44 -8.23 39.71
N TYR A 521 -12.42 -7.38 39.66
CA TYR A 521 -12.49 -5.96 40.02
C TYR A 521 -12.21 -5.00 38.86
N GLY A 522 -11.47 -5.44 37.84
CA GLY A 522 -11.22 -4.69 36.62
C GLY A 522 -11.64 -5.43 35.34
N VAL A 523 -11.79 -4.67 34.26
CA VAL A 523 -11.81 -5.16 32.88
C VAL A 523 -10.58 -4.60 32.18
N ILE A 524 -9.85 -5.47 31.49
CA ILE A 524 -8.70 -5.10 30.67
C ILE A 524 -9.22 -4.73 29.29
N LEU A 525 -8.81 -3.57 28.78
CA LEU A 525 -9.08 -3.14 27.42
C LEU A 525 -7.74 -2.93 26.71
N ASP A 526 -7.56 -3.62 25.59
CA ASP A 526 -6.45 -3.38 24.66
C ASP A 526 -6.98 -2.50 23.53
N ILE A 527 -6.54 -1.24 23.49
CA ILE A 527 -7.00 -0.24 22.52
C ILE A 527 -5.85 0.45 21.76
N ASP A 528 -4.59 0.05 21.97
CA ASP A 528 -3.45 0.59 21.19
C ASP A 528 -3.61 0.28 19.70
N GLY A 529 -4.00 -0.97 19.40
CA GLY A 529 -4.36 -1.41 18.04
C GLY A 529 -5.54 -0.67 17.41
N HIS A 530 -6.34 0.06 18.21
CA HIS A 530 -7.50 0.82 17.74
C HIS A 530 -7.24 2.33 17.61
N LEU A 531 -6.06 2.86 17.96
CA LEU A 531 -5.74 4.29 17.79
C LEU A 531 -5.94 4.78 16.35
N SER A 532 -6.61 5.90 16.16
CA SER A 532 -6.69 6.58 14.86
C SER A 532 -5.47 7.48 14.63
N PHE A 533 -5.36 8.07 13.43
CA PHE A 533 -4.40 9.15 13.21
C PHE A 533 -5.00 10.44 13.75
N GLY A 534 -4.69 10.75 15.02
CA GLY A 534 -5.10 12.00 15.66
C GLY A 534 -4.65 13.25 14.90
N TRP A 535 -5.31 14.36 15.23
CA TRP A 535 -5.09 15.69 14.64
C TRP A 535 -3.69 16.25 14.94
N ASP A 536 -3.43 17.52 14.60
CA ASP A 536 -2.09 18.17 14.58
C ASP A 536 -1.44 18.37 15.97
N GLU A 537 -1.25 17.29 16.72
CA GLU A 537 -0.48 17.27 17.96
C GLU A 537 1.01 17.57 17.67
N PRO A 538 1.61 18.56 18.35
CA PRO A 538 3.01 18.88 18.13
C PRO A 538 3.93 17.81 18.71
N ILE A 539 5.06 17.55 18.05
CA ILE A 539 6.10 16.64 18.56
C ILE A 539 6.83 17.29 19.73
N LEU A 540 6.26 17.14 20.93
CA LEU A 540 6.83 17.60 22.19
C LEU A 540 7.93 16.64 22.65
N THR A 541 9.19 17.09 22.69
CA THR A 541 10.26 16.33 23.35
C THR A 541 10.63 16.96 24.70
N GLY A 542 10.03 16.41 25.75
CA GLY A 542 10.21 16.88 27.13
C GLY A 542 9.59 18.26 27.37
N LYS A 543 10.42 19.28 27.57
CA LYS A 543 10.00 20.66 27.90
C LYS A 543 10.12 21.63 26.72
N TYR A 544 10.50 21.14 25.54
CA TYR A 544 10.76 21.97 24.37
C TYR A 544 9.60 21.86 23.38
N ASP A 545 9.07 23.02 23.02
CA ASP A 545 8.03 23.20 22.01
C ASP A 545 8.69 23.44 20.65
N PHE A 546 8.29 22.65 19.64
CA PHE A 546 8.86 22.69 18.30
C PHE A 546 7.87 23.19 17.25
N ARG A 547 6.70 23.70 17.65
CA ARG A 547 5.66 24.24 16.75
C ARG A 547 6.18 25.32 15.80
N ASP A 548 7.12 26.14 16.24
CA ASP A 548 7.72 27.22 15.43
C ASP A 548 8.84 26.72 14.47
N VAL A 549 9.20 25.44 14.51
CA VAL A 549 10.45 24.91 13.90
C VAL A 549 10.23 23.67 13.02
N LEU A 550 9.26 22.82 13.33
CA LEU A 550 8.93 21.62 12.56
C LEU A 550 7.72 21.88 11.64
N PRO A 551 7.72 21.39 10.38
CA PRO A 551 6.54 21.48 9.52
C PRO A 551 5.37 20.68 10.09
N ILE A 552 4.16 21.22 9.97
CA ILE A 552 2.91 20.52 10.29
C ILE A 552 2.62 19.54 9.15
N ILE A 553 2.74 18.25 9.43
CA ILE A 553 2.49 17.18 8.46
C ILE A 553 0.99 16.90 8.42
N SER A 554 0.40 16.82 7.23
CA SER A 554 -1.00 16.41 7.14
C SER A 554 -1.22 14.98 7.67
N ILE A 555 -2.39 14.73 8.25
CA ILE A 555 -2.86 13.39 8.62
C ILE A 555 -2.71 12.41 7.45
N GLU A 556 -3.01 12.87 6.22
CA GLU A 556 -2.87 12.04 5.03
C GLU A 556 -1.42 11.62 4.76
N ASP A 557 -0.45 12.51 4.97
CA ASP A 557 0.96 12.24 4.67
C ASP A 557 1.61 11.36 5.74
N SER A 558 1.26 11.55 7.02
CA SER A 558 1.59 10.56 8.07
C SER A 558 0.99 9.18 7.74
N LYS A 559 -0.27 9.13 7.29
CA LYS A 559 -0.94 7.89 6.89
C LYS A 559 -0.31 7.23 5.66
N LYS A 560 0.13 8.02 4.66
CA LYS A 560 0.92 7.55 3.50
C LYS A 560 2.27 6.95 3.93
N VAL A 561 2.94 7.55 4.92
CA VAL A 561 4.19 7.02 5.49
C VAL A 561 3.93 5.72 6.26
N TYR A 562 2.88 5.66 7.08
CA TYR A 562 2.46 4.45 7.80
C TYR A 562 2.13 3.29 6.85
N ASP A 563 1.25 3.51 5.87
CA ASP A 563 0.80 2.48 4.92
C ASP A 563 1.96 1.90 4.10
N LYS A 564 2.99 2.72 3.85
CA LYS A 564 4.19 2.36 3.07
C LYS A 564 5.28 1.66 3.89
N HIS A 565 5.45 2.02 5.17
CA HIS A 565 6.62 1.61 5.96
C HIS A 565 6.31 0.84 7.25
N PHE A 566 5.16 1.09 7.90
CA PHE A 566 4.87 0.56 9.24
C PHE A 566 3.70 -0.41 9.30
N LYS A 567 2.69 -0.29 8.42
CA LYS A 567 1.49 -1.13 8.40
C LYS A 567 1.79 -2.64 8.50
N LYS A 568 2.84 -3.09 7.82
CA LYS A 568 3.29 -4.50 7.88
C LYS A 568 3.99 -4.86 9.19
N LEU A 569 4.76 -3.95 9.78
CA LEU A 569 5.43 -4.17 11.05
C LEU A 569 4.40 -4.29 12.19
N VAL A 570 3.31 -3.52 12.12
CA VAL A 570 2.14 -3.64 13.01
C VAL A 570 1.39 -4.95 12.76
N SER A 571 1.10 -5.33 11.50
CA SER A 571 0.41 -6.61 11.21
C SER A 571 1.21 -7.85 11.60
N ASP A 572 2.54 -7.75 11.59
CA ASP A 572 3.46 -8.82 11.94
C ASP A 572 3.81 -8.83 13.45
N GLY A 573 3.23 -7.90 14.24
CA GLY A 573 3.39 -7.82 15.71
C GLY A 573 4.75 -7.32 16.19
N LEU A 574 5.53 -6.65 15.32
CA LEU A 574 6.91 -6.21 15.61
C LEU A 574 6.98 -4.82 16.27
N ILE A 575 5.89 -4.05 16.21
CA ILE A 575 5.77 -2.71 16.79
C ILE A 575 4.30 -2.39 17.08
N SER A 576 4.01 -1.70 18.19
CA SER A 576 2.65 -1.25 18.52
C SER A 576 2.16 -0.17 17.52
N LYS A 577 0.83 -0.01 17.40
CA LYS A 577 0.25 0.90 16.42
C LYS A 577 0.54 2.36 16.79
N ARG A 578 0.55 2.70 18.08
CA ARG A 578 0.98 4.01 18.60
C ARG A 578 2.38 4.38 18.14
N HIS A 579 3.36 3.54 18.45
CA HIS A 579 4.75 3.76 18.05
C HIS A 579 4.89 3.88 16.52
N ALA A 580 4.11 3.11 15.75
CA ALA A 580 4.08 3.21 14.29
C ALA A 580 3.47 4.53 13.77
N ILE A 581 2.49 5.12 14.46
CA ILE A 581 1.90 6.44 14.14
C ILE A 581 2.87 7.56 14.52
N ASP A 582 3.51 7.47 15.69
CA ASP A 582 4.53 8.45 16.14
C ASP A 582 5.75 8.45 15.22
N TYR A 583 6.25 7.26 14.82
CA TYR A 583 7.32 7.17 13.85
C TYR A 583 6.88 7.56 12.43
N SER A 584 5.61 7.37 12.02
CA SER A 584 5.15 7.86 10.71
C SER A 584 5.03 9.39 10.68
N ARG A 585 4.61 10.03 11.78
CA ARG A 585 4.73 11.48 11.99
C ARG A 585 6.21 11.89 11.90
N LEU A 586 7.11 11.33 12.72
CA LEU A 586 8.54 11.67 12.70
C LEU A 586 9.19 11.51 11.31
N LEU A 587 8.79 10.52 10.52
CA LEU A 587 9.29 10.31 9.15
C LEU A 587 8.68 11.25 8.11
N GLY A 588 7.43 11.71 8.29
CA GLY A 588 6.87 12.80 7.48
C GLY A 588 7.71 14.07 7.63
N ILE A 589 7.95 14.48 8.88
CA ILE A 589 8.82 15.61 9.23
C ILE A 589 10.23 15.41 8.66
N TYR A 590 10.79 14.20 8.72
CA TYR A 590 12.09 13.88 8.14
C TYR A 590 12.13 14.12 6.62
N PHE A 591 11.14 13.64 5.87
CA PHE A 591 11.08 13.78 4.41
C PHE A 591 10.87 15.23 3.95
N GLU A 592 10.23 16.08 4.76
CA GLU A 592 10.06 17.50 4.46
C GLU A 592 11.22 18.38 4.94
N SER A 593 11.91 18.00 6.03
CA SER A 593 12.87 18.90 6.70
C SER A 593 14.30 18.84 6.16
N MET A 594 14.98 17.68 6.16
CA MET A 594 16.40 17.57 5.76
C MET A 594 16.88 16.17 5.36
N ASP A 595 17.68 16.12 4.29
CA ASP A 595 18.70 15.07 4.10
C ASP A 595 19.73 15.10 5.25
N GLY A 596 19.66 14.18 6.21
CA GLY A 596 20.78 13.99 7.15
C GLY A 596 20.54 13.27 8.50
N ILE A 597 19.30 13.22 9.00
CA ILE A 597 19.01 12.73 10.39
C ILE A 597 18.82 11.19 10.48
N GLY A 598 18.76 10.48 9.35
CA GLY A 598 18.30 9.08 9.28
C GLY A 598 19.05 8.07 10.17
N SER A 599 20.31 8.32 10.53
CA SER A 599 21.08 7.45 11.44
C SER A 599 20.59 7.50 12.89
N VAL A 600 20.06 8.64 13.35
CA VAL A 600 19.48 8.79 14.70
C VAL A 600 18.09 8.15 14.73
N LEU A 601 17.26 8.43 13.72
CA LEU A 601 15.91 7.88 13.60
C LEU A 601 15.90 6.34 13.44
N LYS A 602 16.82 5.78 12.64
CA LYS A 602 16.99 4.32 12.56
C LYS A 602 17.41 3.72 13.91
N LYS A 603 18.20 4.43 14.71
CA LYS A 603 18.68 3.94 16.00
C LYS A 603 17.65 4.06 17.13
N SER A 604 16.81 5.09 17.14
CA SER A 604 15.66 5.15 18.06
C SER A 604 14.59 4.13 17.68
N PHE A 605 14.33 3.91 16.38
CA PHE A 605 13.44 2.84 15.93
C PHE A 605 13.92 1.44 16.37
N LEU A 606 15.22 1.14 16.25
CA LEU A 606 15.82 -0.11 16.75
C LEU A 606 15.66 -0.31 18.27
N ILE A 607 15.54 0.78 19.04
CA ILE A 607 15.29 0.73 20.50
C ILE A 607 13.80 0.56 20.81
N GLY A 608 12.91 0.98 19.91
CA GLY A 608 11.45 0.87 20.06
C GLY A 608 10.85 -0.49 19.68
N ILE A 609 11.61 -1.39 19.05
CA ILE A 609 11.16 -2.76 18.80
C ILE A 609 11.26 -3.57 20.11
N GLN A 610 10.12 -4.06 20.58
CA GLN A 610 10.02 -4.89 21.78
C GLN A 610 10.48 -6.34 21.52
N GLY A 611 11.79 -6.57 21.37
CA GLY A 611 12.31 -7.95 21.26
C GLY A 611 13.82 -8.09 21.15
N ASN A 612 14.34 -9.21 21.68
CA ASN A 612 15.70 -9.70 21.42
C ASN A 612 15.80 -10.31 20.00
N LEU A 613 15.44 -9.54 18.98
CA LEU A 613 15.63 -9.90 17.57
C LEU A 613 17.04 -9.51 17.13
N ASP A 614 17.67 -10.33 16.30
CA ASP A 614 19.05 -10.11 15.84
C ASP A 614 19.13 -8.88 14.91
N GLU A 615 20.19 -8.07 14.99
CA GLU A 615 20.28 -6.82 14.21
C GLU A 615 20.24 -7.09 12.70
N GLU A 616 20.79 -8.23 12.25
CA GLU A 616 20.71 -8.67 10.85
C GLU A 616 19.28 -9.01 10.39
N GLU A 617 18.42 -9.51 11.29
CA GLU A 617 17.04 -9.87 10.95
C GLU A 617 16.14 -8.62 10.90
N ILE A 618 16.32 -7.68 11.83
CA ILE A 618 15.62 -6.39 11.81
C ILE A 618 16.02 -5.57 10.57
N ASP A 619 17.32 -5.47 10.26
CA ASP A 619 17.81 -4.69 9.11
C ASP A 619 17.36 -5.29 7.76
N LYS A 620 17.21 -6.61 7.69
CA LYS A 620 16.65 -7.36 6.56
C LYS A 620 15.15 -7.07 6.36
N ASP A 621 14.37 -6.90 7.42
CA ASP A 621 12.93 -6.61 7.33
C ASP A 621 12.64 -5.11 7.14
N LEU A 622 13.46 -4.23 7.73
CA LEU A 622 13.51 -2.81 7.36
C LEU A 622 13.76 -2.61 5.86
N LYS A 623 14.68 -3.38 5.27
CA LYS A 623 14.95 -3.37 3.82
C LYS A 623 13.78 -3.88 2.98
N LYS A 624 12.98 -4.85 3.47
CA LYS A 624 11.71 -5.25 2.84
C LYS A 624 10.66 -4.12 2.89
N CYS A 625 10.59 -3.38 4.01
CA CYS A 625 9.74 -2.19 4.17
C CYS A 625 10.32 -0.91 3.53
N GLY A 626 11.31 -1.02 2.64
CA GLY A 626 11.80 0.09 1.82
C GLY A 626 12.69 1.12 2.52
N TRP A 627 13.16 0.83 3.74
CA TRP A 627 14.27 1.58 4.36
C TRP A 627 15.60 1.13 3.71
N LYS A 628 16.59 2.03 3.64
CA LYS A 628 17.90 1.76 3.04
C LYS A 628 19.02 1.85 4.08
#